data_AF-A0A0F9HYT8-F1
#
_entry.id   AF-A0A0F9HYT8-F1
#
_cell.length_a   1.000
_cell.length_b   1.000
_cell.length_c   1.000
_cell.angle_alpha   90.00
_cell.angle_beta   90.00
_cell.angle_gamma   90.00
#
_symmetry.space_group_name_H-M   'P 1'
#
loop_
_entity.id
_entity.type
_entity.pdbx_description
1 polymer ?
#
loop_
_entity_poly.entity_id
_entity_poly.type
_entity_poly.pdbx_seq_one_letter_code
_entity_poly.pdbx_strand_id
1 'polypeptide(L)'
;MSLQLSTDFVVGLVIGGVVGLIVGFLMGTISSLKKGKLTGKKSRAQKLFSSAMQEENRKRKLKLLAQILDKYPHNEWADKALEEAMKTRKEV
;
A
#
# COMPACT_ATOMS: atom_id res chain seq x y z
N MET A 1 33.77 -7.56 41.46
CA MET A 1 32.66 -6.65 41.83
C MET A 1 31.38 -7.18 41.19
N SER A 2 30.52 -7.79 41.99
CA SER A 2 29.21 -8.27 41.58
C SER A 2 28.30 -7.07 41.29
N LEU A 3 27.76 -6.98 40.07
CA LEU A 3 26.67 -6.05 39.75
C LEU A 3 25.45 -6.43 40.60
N GLN A 4 25.34 -5.83 41.79
CA GLN A 4 24.09 -5.76 42.51
C GLN A 4 23.19 -4.79 41.73
N LEU A 5 22.59 -5.29 40.65
CA LEU A 5 21.50 -4.58 39.97
C LEU A 5 20.37 -4.45 40.99
N SER A 6 20.26 -3.28 41.62
CA SER A 6 19.19 -2.95 42.55
C SER A 6 17.86 -3.29 41.90
N THR A 7 17.02 -4.03 42.62
CA THR A 7 15.72 -4.52 42.13
C THR A 7 14.86 -3.38 41.57
N ASP A 8 15.00 -2.17 42.12
CA ASP A 8 14.36 -0.94 41.66
C ASP A 8 14.72 -0.54 40.22
N PHE A 9 15.97 -0.79 39.77
CA PHE A 9 16.39 -0.51 38.40
C PHE A 9 15.74 -1.48 37.40
N VAL A 10 15.62 -2.75 37.79
CA VAL A 10 14.95 -3.78 36.96
C VAL A 10 13.46 -3.52 36.87
N VAL A 11 12.82 -3.16 37.99
CA VAL A 11 11.39 -2.81 38.02
C VAL A 11 11.10 -1.57 37.17
N GLY A 12 11.94 -0.53 37.27
CA GLY A 12 11.84 0.67 36.44
C GLY A 12 11.98 0.37 34.94
N LEU A 13 12.91 -0.52 34.56
CA LEU A 13 13.11 -0.93 33.17
C LEU A 13 11.91 -1.70 32.61
N VAL A 14 11.33 -2.61 33.39
CA VAL A 14 10.17 -3.40 32.95
C VAL A 14 8.93 -2.51 32.81
N ILE A 15 8.66 -1.63 33.78
CA ILE A 15 7.52 -0.71 33.72
C ILE A 15 7.68 0.28 32.55
N GLY A 16 8.86 0.88 32.40
CA GLY A 16 9.16 1.80 31.30
C GLY A 16 9.07 1.12 29.93
N GLY A 17 9.55 -0.12 29.82
CA GLY A 17 9.48 -0.92 28.61
C GLY A 17 8.05 -1.27 28.20
N VAL A 18 7.21 -1.69 29.15
CA VAL A 18 5.80 -2.04 28.88
C VAL A 18 5.00 -0.80 28.47
N VAL A 19 5.15 0.32 29.18
CA VAL A 19 4.44 1.57 28.85
C VAL A 19 4.91 2.12 27.49
N GLY A 20 6.21 2.10 27.22
CA GLY A 20 6.77 2.51 25.93
C GLY A 20 6.28 1.64 24.77
N LEU A 21 6.13 0.33 25.00
CA LEU A 21 5.62 -0.61 23.99
C LEU A 21 4.13 -0.40 23.70
N ILE A 22 3.30 -0.14 24.70
CA ILE A 22 1.86 0.13 24.52
C ILE A 22 1.66 1.42 23.71
N VAL A 23 2.37 2.50 24.07
CA VAL A 23 2.26 3.78 23.36
C VAL A 23 2.83 3.69 21.94
N GLY A 24 3.97 3.02 21.76
CA GLY A 24 4.56 2.77 20.44
C GLY A 24 3.66 1.92 19.53
N PHE A 25 2.99 0.91 20.09
CA PHE A 25 2.06 0.04 19.36
C PHE A 25 0.77 0.77 18.96
N LEU A 26 0.19 1.60 19.83
CA LEU A 26 -0.96 2.45 19.48
C LEU A 26 -0.59 3.48 18.38
N MET A 27 0.56 4.13 18.49
CA MET A 27 1.01 5.11 17.50
C MET A 27 1.31 4.45 16.14
N GLY A 28 1.92 3.26 16.14
CA GLY A 28 2.22 2.48 14.94
C GLY A 28 0.97 1.98 14.20
N THR A 29 -0.06 1.55 14.95
CA THR A 29 -1.33 1.10 14.36
C THR A 29 -2.13 2.24 13.73
N ILE A 30 -2.17 3.43 14.35
CA ILE A 30 -2.82 4.62 13.77
C ILE A 30 -2.09 5.07 12.48
N SER A 31 -0.76 5.04 12.48
CA SER A 31 0.05 5.39 11.30
C SER A 31 -0.12 4.38 10.16
N SER A 32 -0.22 3.09 10.48
CA SER A 32 -0.49 2.02 9.50
C SER A 32 -1.88 2.13 8.88
N LEU A 33 -2.90 2.48 9.68
CA LEU A 33 -4.28 2.66 9.22
C LEU A 33 -4.41 3.86 8.25
N LYS A 34 -3.64 4.93 8.48
CA LYS A 34 -3.57 6.10 7.58
C LYS A 34 -2.82 5.77 6.28
N LYS A 35 -1.76 4.95 6.36
CA LYS A 35 -1.03 4.44 5.18
C LYS A 35 -1.92 3.57 4.30
N GLY A 36 -2.71 2.66 4.89
CA GLY A 36 -3.64 1.79 4.18
C GLY A 36 -4.73 2.53 3.38
N LYS A 37 -5.18 3.69 3.87
CA LYS A 37 -6.21 4.50 3.20
C LYS A 37 -5.70 5.23 1.95
N LEU A 38 -4.43 5.64 1.94
CA LEU A 38 -3.76 6.28 0.80
C LEU A 38 -3.22 5.26 -0.21
N THR A 39 -2.69 4.12 0.25
CA THR A 39 -2.29 3.01 -0.65
C THR A 39 -3.48 2.27 -1.24
N GLY A 40 -4.65 2.24 -0.59
CA GLY A 40 -5.84 1.56 -1.10
C GLY A 40 -6.31 2.07 -2.48
N LYS A 41 -6.19 3.38 -2.76
CA LYS A 41 -6.51 3.94 -4.10
C LYS A 41 -5.47 3.56 -5.15
N LYS A 42 -4.17 3.64 -4.84
CA LYS A 42 -3.10 3.18 -5.74
C LYS A 42 -3.19 1.66 -5.99
N SER A 43 -3.50 0.89 -4.96
CA SER A 43 -3.69 -0.57 -5.01
C SER A 43 -4.89 -0.97 -5.88
N ARG A 44 -5.99 -0.20 -5.85
CA ARG A 44 -7.15 -0.48 -6.72
C ARG A 44 -6.87 -0.24 -8.20
N ALA A 45 -6.20 0.86 -8.55
CA ALA A 45 -5.81 1.13 -9.93
C ALA A 45 -4.81 0.08 -10.45
N GLN A 46 -3.82 -0.29 -9.62
CA GLN A 46 -2.90 -1.40 -9.90
C GLN A 46 -3.64 -2.72 -10.13
N LYS A 47 -4.59 -3.07 -9.26
CA LYS A 47 -5.35 -4.32 -9.37
C LYS A 47 -6.18 -4.36 -10.66
N LEU A 48 -6.82 -3.24 -11.02
CA LEU A 48 -7.54 -3.09 -12.30
C LEU A 48 -6.60 -3.22 -13.50
N PHE A 49 -5.40 -2.64 -13.43
CA PHE A 49 -4.40 -2.76 -14.50
C PHE A 49 -3.91 -4.21 -14.65
N SER A 50 -3.60 -4.88 -13.54
CA SER A 50 -3.23 -6.30 -13.56
C SER A 50 -4.36 -7.20 -14.09
N SER A 51 -5.61 -6.90 -13.78
CA SER A 51 -6.76 -7.60 -14.37
C SER A 51 -6.88 -7.34 -15.87
N ALA A 52 -6.63 -6.11 -16.33
CA ALA A 52 -6.62 -5.79 -17.76
C ALA A 52 -5.50 -6.54 -18.51
N MET A 53 -4.34 -6.75 -17.86
CA MET A 53 -3.23 -7.49 -18.45
C MET A 53 -3.44 -9.00 -18.51
N GLN A 54 -4.20 -9.57 -17.58
CA GLN A 54 -4.57 -11.00 -17.60
C GLN A 54 -5.74 -11.31 -18.54
N GLU A 55 -6.43 -10.28 -19.03
CA GLU A 55 -7.58 -10.45 -19.92
C GLU A 55 -7.11 -10.71 -21.36
N GLU A 56 -7.31 -11.94 -21.82
CA GLU A 56 -6.97 -12.39 -23.17
C GLU A 56 -7.84 -11.71 -24.25
N ASN A 57 -9.07 -11.31 -23.88
CA ASN A 57 -9.97 -10.63 -24.79
C ASN A 57 -9.61 -9.15 -24.93
N ARG A 58 -9.04 -8.80 -26.08
CA ARG A 58 -8.59 -7.45 -26.45
C ARG A 58 -9.64 -6.35 -26.26
N LYS A 59 -10.92 -6.61 -26.56
CA LYS A 59 -12.01 -5.63 -26.33
C LYS A 59 -12.23 -5.38 -24.84
N ARG A 60 -12.18 -6.42 -24.02
CA ARG A 60 -12.33 -6.32 -22.56
C ARG A 60 -11.11 -5.65 -21.92
N LYS A 61 -9.89 -5.99 -22.37
CA LYS A 61 -8.65 -5.32 -21.97
C LYS A 61 -8.74 -3.81 -22.19
N LEU A 62 -9.08 -3.36 -23.40
CA LEU A 62 -9.23 -1.93 -23.69
C LEU A 62 -10.32 -1.26 -22.85
N LYS A 63 -11.43 -1.94 -22.58
CA LYS A 63 -12.50 -1.43 -21.71
C LYS A 63 -12.04 -1.25 -20.27
N LEU A 64 -11.23 -2.17 -19.75
CA LEU A 64 -10.65 -2.07 -18.41
C LEU A 64 -9.62 -0.94 -18.33
N LEU A 65 -8.74 -0.80 -19.33
CA LEU A 65 -7.78 0.30 -19.42
C LEU A 65 -8.48 1.67 -19.50
N ALA A 66 -9.54 1.80 -20.30
CA ALA A 66 -10.35 3.01 -20.36
C ALA A 66 -11.01 3.34 -19.01
N GLN A 67 -11.46 2.33 -18.27
CA GLN A 67 -11.99 2.51 -16.91
C GLN A 67 -10.94 3.03 -15.91
N ILE A 68 -9.66 2.68 -16.09
CA ILE A 68 -8.57 3.18 -15.26
C ILE A 68 -8.32 4.66 -15.54
N LEU A 69 -8.31 5.05 -16.83
CA LEU A 69 -8.19 6.44 -17.27
C LEU A 69 -9.34 7.32 -16.74
N ASP A 70 -10.57 6.82 -16.77
CA ASP A 70 -11.76 7.54 -16.30
C ASP A 70 -11.78 7.70 -14.77
N LYS A 71 -11.51 6.63 -14.02
CA LYS A 71 -11.58 6.64 -12.54
C LYS A 71 -10.33 7.17 -11.86
N TYR A 72 -9.18 7.12 -12.52
CA TYR A 72 -7.88 7.49 -11.95
C TYR A 72 -7.04 8.37 -12.91
N PRO A 73 -7.56 9.51 -13.42
CA PRO A 73 -6.91 10.30 -14.46
C PRO A 73 -5.55 10.90 -14.07
N HIS A 74 -5.28 11.08 -12.77
CA HIS A 74 -4.02 11.63 -12.25
C HIS A 74 -3.17 10.60 -11.51
N ASN A 75 -3.09 9.38 -12.04
CA ASN A 75 -2.36 8.28 -11.43
C ASN A 75 -1.41 7.66 -12.46
N GLU A 76 -0.24 7.21 -12.01
CA GLU A 76 0.78 6.56 -12.85
C GLU A 76 0.23 5.36 -13.64
N TRP A 77 -0.80 4.70 -13.10
CA TRP A 77 -1.49 3.59 -13.76
C TRP A 77 -2.37 4.03 -14.95
N ALA A 78 -2.84 5.28 -14.99
CA ALA A 78 -3.56 5.82 -16.14
C ALA A 78 -2.62 6.11 -17.30
N ASP A 79 -1.44 6.67 -17.06
CA ASP A 79 -0.41 6.83 -18.09
C ASP A 79 0.01 5.48 -18.68
N LYS A 80 0.31 4.51 -17.80
CA LYS A 80 0.61 3.13 -18.22
C LYS A 80 -0.56 2.47 -18.98
N ALA A 81 -1.80 2.71 -18.55
CA ALA A 81 -2.98 2.18 -19.23
C ALA A 81 -3.18 2.78 -20.62
N LEU A 82 -2.89 4.08 -20.78
CA LEU A 82 -2.95 4.77 -22.06
C LEU A 82 -1.90 4.22 -23.03
N GLU A 83 -0.67 4.06 -22.57
CA GLU A 83 0.44 3.52 -23.37
C GLU A 83 0.12 2.11 -23.87
N GLU A 84 -0.38 1.24 -22.98
CA GLU A 84 -0.75 -0.13 -23.32
C GLU A 84 -1.97 -0.20 -24.26
N ALA A 85 -2.95 0.69 -24.09
CA ALA A 85 -4.07 0.81 -25.02
C ALA A 85 -3.60 1.25 -26.41
N MET A 86 -2.62 2.16 -26.50
CA MET A 86 -2.02 2.60 -27.76
C MET A 86 -1.19 1.51 -28.43
N LYS A 87 -0.33 0.78 -27.69
CA LYS A 87 0.42 -0.38 -28.22
C LYS A 87 -0.53 -1.43 -28.77
N THR A 88 -1.54 -1.79 -27.97
CA THR A 88 -2.57 -2.73 -28.38
C THR A 88 -3.21 -2.27 -29.69
N ARG A 89 -3.51 -0.98 -29.89
CA ARG A 89 -4.06 -0.44 -31.15
C ARG A 89 -3.07 -0.38 -32.32
N LYS A 90 -1.76 -0.34 -32.09
CA LYS A 90 -0.72 -0.32 -33.13
C LYS A 90 -0.31 -1.71 -33.61
N GLU A 91 -0.54 -2.76 -32.82
CA GLU A 91 -0.37 -4.17 -33.23
C GLU A 91 -1.55 -4.70 -34.09
N VAL A 92 -2.36 -3.81 -34.69
CA VAL A 92 -3.38 -4.13 -35.71
C VAL A 92 -2.99 -3.45 -37.00
#